data_AF-A0A2I0FTQ8-F1
#
_entry.id   AF-A0A2I0FTQ8-F1
#
_cell.length_a   1.000
_cell.length_b   1.000
_cell.length_c   1.000
_cell.angle_alpha   90.00
_cell.angle_beta   90.00
_cell.angle_gamma   90.00
#
_symmetry.space_group_name_H-M   'P 1'
#
loop_
_entity.id
_entity.type
_entity.pdbx_description
1 polymer ?
#
loop_
_entity_poly.entity_id
_entity_poly.type
_entity_poly.pdbx_seq_one_letter_code
_entity_poly.pdbx_strand_id
1 'polypeptide(L)' 'MNETTPRCPDCDQPLEVLKACGAVDYFCATHGLISKKRVNFVPSGSQQNNHKK' A
#
# COMPACT_ATOMS: atom_id res chain seq x y z
N MET A 1 -12.07 -13.61 3.04
CA MET A 1 -11.83 -12.15 3.05
C MET A 1 -10.62 -11.89 2.17
N ASN A 2 -10.76 -11.12 1.09
CA ASN A 2 -9.61 -10.74 0.26
C ASN A 2 -8.80 -9.67 1.02
N GLU A 3 -7.49 -9.85 1.09
CA GLU A 3 -6.60 -8.93 1.80
C GLU A 3 -5.91 -8.00 0.79
N THR A 4 -6.01 -6.69 0.94
CA THR A 4 -5.29 -5.75 0.08
C THR A 4 -3.99 -5.29 0.76
N THR A 5 -2.85 -5.50 0.10
CA THR A 5 -1.53 -5.07 0.59
C THR A 5 -1.25 -3.63 0.14
N PRO A 6 -0.91 -2.71 1.06
CA PRO A 6 -0.52 -1.35 0.69
C PRO A 6 0.89 -1.32 0.09
N ARG A 7 1.06 -0.60 -1.02
CA ARG A 7 2.34 -0.38 -1.71
C ARG A 7 2.63 1.10 -1.93
N CYS A 8 3.91 1.44 -1.92
CA CYS A 8 4.39 2.78 -2.19
C CYS A 8 4.19 3.13 -3.68
N PRO A 9 3.63 4.29 -4.03
CA PRO A 9 3.43 4.67 -5.44
C PRO A 9 4.73 5.01 -6.17
N ASP A 10 5.81 5.30 -5.44
CA ASP A 10 7.09 5.72 -6.02
C ASP A 10 8.03 4.54 -6.31
N CYS A 11 8.02 3.51 -5.45
CA CYS A 11 8.94 2.36 -5.53
C CYS A 11 8.26 0.99 -5.56
N ASP A 12 6.92 0.93 -5.54
CA ASP A 12 6.09 -0.28 -5.53
C ASP A 12 6.39 -1.29 -4.41
N GLN A 13 7.14 -0.85 -3.39
CA GLN A 13 7.50 -1.65 -2.23
C GLN A 13 6.32 -1.76 -1.26
N PRO A 14 6.20 -2.88 -0.54
CA PRO A 14 5.20 -3.03 0.51
C PRO A 14 5.41 -1.98 1.61
N LEU A 15 4.30 -1.38 2.04
CA LEU A 15 4.30 -0.39 3.12
C LEU A 15 4.01 -1.08 4.45
N GLU A 16 4.71 -0.65 5.50
CA GLU A 16 4.47 -1.09 6.87
C GLU A 16 3.23 -0.40 7.44
N VAL A 17 2.29 -1.17 7.97
CA VAL A 17 1.04 -0.65 8.53
C VAL A 17 1.24 -0.41 10.03
N LEU A 18 1.35 0.87 10.39
CA LEU A 18 1.50 1.30 11.78
C LEU A 18 0.11 1.65 12.32
N LYS A 19 -0.29 1.02 13.43
CA LYS A 19 -1.58 1.28 14.08
C LYS A 19 -1.30 1.89 15.44
N ALA A 20 -1.78 3.10 15.71
CA ALA A 20 -1.55 3.79 16.98
C ALA A 20 -2.80 4.57 17.41
N CYS A 21 -3.25 4.40 18.67
CA CYS A 21 -4.31 5.16 19.33
C CYS A 21 -5.54 5.51 18.45
N GLY A 22 -5.97 4.59 17.58
CA GLY A 22 -7.15 4.76 16.71
C GLY A 22 -6.87 5.24 15.27
N ALA A 23 -5.62 5.55 14.93
CA ALA A 23 -5.19 5.87 13.57
C ALA A 23 -4.37 4.73 12.96
N VAL A 24 -4.33 4.70 11.62
CA VAL A 24 -3.53 3.77 10.82
C VAL A 24 -2.72 4.57 9.82
N ASP A 25 -1.40 4.44 9.91
CA ASP A 25 -0.42 5.07 9.05
C ASP A 25 0.32 4.02 8.20
N TYR A 26 0.87 4.45 7.06
CA TYR A 26 1.61 3.59 6.15
C TYR A 26 3.03 4.12 6.00
N PHE A 27 4.03 3.31 6.34
CA PHE A 27 5.43 3.70 6.33
C PHE A 27 6.22 2.95 5.26
N CYS A 28 7.00 3.68 4.47
CA CYS A 28 7.95 3.14 3.52
C CYS A 28 9.37 3.25 4.08
N ALA A 29 10.14 2.17 4.04
CA ALA A 29 11.54 2.18 4.50
C ALA A 29 12.42 3.19 3.75
N THR A 30 12.10 3.50 2.48
CA THR A 30 12.92 4.37 1.63
C THR A 30 12.43 5.83 1.63
N HIS A 31 11.11 6.04 1.63
CA HIS A 31 10.51 7.38 1.49
C HIS A 31 9.93 7.94 2.80
N GLY A 32 9.78 7.12 3.83
CA GLY A 32 9.16 7.52 5.09
C GLY A 32 7.64 7.37 5.11
N LEU A 33 6.95 8.24 5.85
CA LEU A 33 5.50 8.19 6.04
C LEU A 33 4.73 8.54 4.75
N ILE A 34 3.88 7.63 4.31
CA ILE A 34 3.00 7.78 3.15
C ILE A 34 1.55 7.94 3.62
N SER A 35 0.91 9.01 3.19
CA SER A 35 -0.51 9.23 3.49
C SER A 35 -1.38 8.22 2.75
N LYS A 36 -2.44 7.72 3.41
CA LYS A 36 -3.42 6.76 2.85
C LYS A 36 -3.98 7.15 1.46
N LYS A 37 -4.04 8.45 1.15
CA LYS A 37 -4.48 8.97 -0.17
C LYS A 37 -3.53 8.62 -1.33
N ARG A 38 -2.24 8.45 -1.04
CA ARG A 38 -1.21 8.14 -2.05
C ARG A 38 -0.82 6.66 -2.06
N VAL A 39 -1.26 5.88 -1.08
CA VAL A 39 -0.98 4.45 -0.98
C VAL A 39 -1.71 3.70 -2.08
N ASN A 40 -0.99 2.81 -2.76
CA ASN A 40 -1.57 1.92 -3.77
C ASN A 40 -2.01 0.61 -3.11
N PHE A 41 -3.31 0.30 -3.10
CA PHE A 41 -3.83 -0.91 -2.47
C PHE A 41 -3.99 -2.03 -3.51
N VAL A 42 -3.13 -3.04 -3.44
CA VAL A 42 -3.17 -4.17 -4.37
C VAL A 42 -3.87 -5.39 -3.74
N PRO A 43 -4.82 -6.05 -4.42
CA PRO A 43 -5.46 -7.26 -3.91
C PRO A 43 -4.48 -8.45 -3.92
N SER A 44 -4.35 -9.17 -2.80
CA SER A 44 -3.47 -10.35 -2.66
C SER A 44 -4.03 -11.61 -3.34
N GLY A 45 -5.31 -11.59 -3.74
CA GLY A 45 -5.96 -12.66 -4.49
C GLY A 45 -6.44 -12.17 -5.85
N SER A 46 -5.77 -12.64 -6.91
CA SER A 46 -6.16 -12.55 -8.32
C SER A 46 -5.82 -11.25 -9.06
N GLN A 47 -4.88 -11.38 -10.01
CA GLN A 47 -4.97 -10.76 -11.33
C GLN A 47 -4.97 -9.22 -11.37
N GLN A 48 -3.77 -8.63 -11.33
CA GLN A 48 -3.53 -7.40 -12.11
C GLN A 48 -3.53 -7.77 -13.61
N ASN A 49 -4.70 -8.06 -14.17
CA ASN A 49 -4.89 -8.04 -15.61
C ASN A 49 -5.48 -6.68 -16.00
N ASN A 50 -4.59 -5.70 -16.26
CA ASN A 50 -4.97 -4.56 -17.07
C ASN A 50 -3.76 -3.91 -17.76
N HIS A 51 -3.50 -4.39 -18.96
CA HIS A 51 -3.38 -3.58 -20.18
C HIS A 51 -2.74 -2.20 -20.02
N LYS A 52 -1.40 -2.18 -20.06
CA LYS A 52 -0.65 -0.96 -20.40
C LYS A 52 -0.93 -0.65 -21.88
N LYS A 53 -1.86 0.27 -22.15
CA LYS A 53 -2.17 0.80 -23.49
C LYS A 53 -1.07 1.74 -23.98
#